data_AF-A0A2W5S3P1-F1
#
_entry.id   AF-A0A2W5S3P1-F1
#
_cell.length_a   1.000
_cell.length_b   1.000
_cell.length_c   1.000
_cell.angle_alpha   90.00
_cell.angle_beta   90.00
_cell.angle_gamma   90.00
#
_symmetry.space_group_name_H-M   'P 1'
#
loop_
_entity.id
_entity.type
_entity.pdbx_description
1 polymer ?
#
loop_
_entity_poly.entity_id
_entity_poly.type
_entity_poly.pdbx_seq_one_letter_code
_entity_poly.pdbx_strand_id
1 'polypeptide(L)'
;MQSAVETLGDELDAIHAALCEGRITDLEGRTEVLVAAMEMMREDDAPALEMIRGKADRNAVCLEGAMRGLRAARRRIAEIRAIEAGGATYDPQGRRDASSVGQGSLAQRI
;
A
#
# COMPACT_ATOMS: atom_id res chain seq x y z
N MET A 1 -2.08 14.01 32.99
CA MET A 1 -1.01 14.30 32.02
C MET A 1 -0.61 12.95 31.48
N GLN A 2 -0.90 12.66 30.21
CA GLN A 2 -0.66 11.35 29.62
C GLN A 2 0.84 11.15 29.42
N SER A 3 1.37 9.96 29.69
CA SER A 3 2.80 9.69 29.50
C SER A 3 3.14 9.51 28.01
N ALA A 4 4.40 9.76 27.63
CA ALA A 4 4.84 9.53 26.25
C ALA A 4 4.64 8.07 25.81
N VAL A 5 4.81 7.12 26.74
CA VAL A 5 4.57 5.69 26.51
C VAL A 5 3.10 5.41 26.23
N GLU A 6 2.18 5.98 27.01
CA GLU A 6 0.74 5.83 26.78
C GLU A 6 0.35 6.38 25.41
N THR A 7 0.81 7.60 25.07
CA THR A 7 0.54 8.21 23.76
C THR A 7 1.08 7.36 22.61
N LEU A 8 2.31 6.85 22.71
CA LEU A 8 2.87 5.94 21.70
C LEU A 8 2.07 4.65 21.59
N GLY A 9 1.68 4.08 22.72
CA GLY A 9 0.89 2.86 22.78
C GLY A 9 -0.46 3.03 22.09
N ASP A 10 -1.14 4.15 22.33
CA ASP A 10 -2.44 4.47 21.76
C ASP A 10 -2.35 4.73 20.26
N GLU A 11 -1.34 5.49 19.81
CA GLU A 11 -1.16 5.75 18.38
C GLU A 11 -0.80 4.48 17.60
N LEU A 12 0.00 3.58 18.17
CA LEU A 12 0.29 2.30 17.53
C LEU A 12 -0.97 1.43 17.41
N ASP A 13 -1.85 1.40 18.40
CA ASP A 13 -3.11 0.65 18.31
C ASP A 13 -4.08 1.31 17.31
N ALA A 14 -4.08 2.63 17.21
CA ALA A 14 -4.89 3.34 16.23
C ALA A 14 -4.39 3.14 14.77
N ILE A 15 -3.07 3.09 14.57
CA ILE A 15 -2.45 2.70 13.29
C ILE A 15 -2.86 1.28 12.94
N HIS A 16 -2.81 0.34 13.89
CA HIS A 16 -3.23 -1.04 13.66
C HIS A 16 -4.67 -1.11 13.14
N ALA A 17 -5.60 -0.41 13.80
CA ALA A 17 -6.99 -0.35 13.38
C ALA A 17 -7.13 0.22 11.96
N ALA A 18 -6.49 1.34 11.67
CA ALA A 18 -6.51 1.96 10.34
C ALA A 18 -5.96 1.02 9.24
N LEU A 19 -4.90 0.26 9.52
CA LEU A 19 -4.35 -0.74 8.60
C LEU A 19 -5.33 -1.89 8.35
N CYS A 20 -5.95 -2.43 9.40
CA CYS A 20 -6.95 -3.49 9.28
C CYS A 20 -8.20 -3.04 8.50
N GLU A 21 -8.57 -1.77 8.61
CA GLU A 21 -9.75 -1.20 7.95
C GLU A 21 -9.42 -0.59 6.57
N GLY A 22 -8.15 -0.63 6.15
CA GLY A 22 -7.70 -0.11 4.86
C GLY A 22 -7.69 1.41 4.74
N ARG A 23 -7.79 2.15 5.85
CA ARG A 23 -7.77 3.62 5.89
C ARG A 23 -6.35 4.17 5.89
N ILE A 24 -5.62 3.90 4.81
CA ILE A 24 -4.19 4.25 4.69
C ILE A 24 -3.96 5.77 4.76
N THR A 25 -4.93 6.58 4.33
CA THR A 25 -4.88 8.05 4.41
C THR A 25 -4.82 8.57 5.84
N ASP A 26 -5.32 7.80 6.81
CA ASP A 26 -5.34 8.20 8.22
C ASP A 26 -3.96 8.08 8.89
N LEU A 27 -2.98 7.49 8.20
CA LEU A 27 -1.66 7.23 8.77
C LEU A 27 -0.74 8.45 8.82
N GLU A 28 -0.88 9.40 7.88
CA GLU A 28 0.04 10.54 7.74
C GLU A 28 0.09 11.39 9.01
N GLY A 29 -1.07 11.84 9.51
CA GLY A 29 -1.15 12.62 10.75
C GLY A 29 -0.76 11.82 12.01
N ARG A 30 -0.91 10.49 11.98
CA ARG A 30 -0.57 9.63 13.12
C ARG A 30 0.93 9.43 13.25
N THR A 31 1.64 9.31 12.12
CA THR A 31 3.10 9.21 12.14
C THR A 31 3.77 10.45 12.72
N GLU A 32 3.21 11.64 12.52
CA GLU A 32 3.71 12.88 13.11
C GLU A 32 3.59 12.87 14.64
N VAL A 33 2.42 12.48 15.18
CA VAL A 33 2.20 12.36 16.63
C VAL A 33 3.14 11.32 17.23
N LEU A 34 3.35 10.21 16.53
CA LEU A 34 4.22 9.11 16.96
C LEU A 34 5.68 9.58 17.07
N VAL A 35 6.20 10.31 16.08
CA VAL A 35 7.54 10.89 16.12
C VAL A 35 7.68 11.88 17.28
N ALA A 36 6.72 12.78 17.46
CA ALA A 36 6.75 13.75 18.56
C ALA A 36 6.74 13.05 19.95
N ALA A 37 5.94 12.00 20.12
CA ALA A 37 5.88 11.23 21.36
C ALA A 37 7.19 10.45 21.61
N MET A 38 7.85 9.93 20.57
CA MET A 38 9.17 9.30 20.69
C MET A 38 10.24 10.29 21.16
N GLU A 39 10.23 11.53 20.66
CA GLU A 39 11.19 12.56 21.07
C GLU A 39 11.02 12.99 22.54
N MET A 40 9.79 12.92 23.06
CA MET A 40 9.48 13.21 24.46
C MET A 40 9.72 12.04 25.41
N MET A 41 9.95 10.83 24.87
CA MET A 41 10.12 9.62 25.67
C MET A 41 11.46 9.67 26.39
N ARG A 42 11.41 9.66 27.73
CA ARG A 42 12.59 9.57 28.62
C ARG A 42 12.52 8.34 29.53
N GLU A 43 11.73 7.35 29.11
CA GLU A 43 11.39 6.18 29.94
C GLU A 43 12.50 5.13 29.85
N ASP A 44 13.06 4.76 31.02
CA ASP A 44 14.03 3.67 31.15
C ASP A 44 13.34 2.33 31.52
N ASP A 45 12.01 2.27 31.42
CA ASP A 45 11.21 1.08 31.78
C ASP A 45 11.21 0.04 30.65
N ALA A 46 12.05 -0.98 30.81
CA ALA A 46 12.21 -2.05 29.83
C ALA A 46 10.89 -2.77 29.45
N PRO A 47 10.01 -3.16 30.40
CA PRO A 47 8.67 -3.67 30.11
C PRO A 47 7.84 -2.78 29.17
N ALA A 48 7.83 -1.47 29.41
CA ALA A 48 7.09 -0.52 28.57
C ALA A 48 7.65 -0.46 27.16
N LEU A 49 8.98 -0.42 27.02
CA LEU A 49 9.65 -0.41 25.71
C LEU A 49 9.40 -1.70 24.93
N GLU A 50 9.39 -2.85 25.58
CA GLU A 50 9.09 -4.14 24.93
C GLU A 50 7.64 -4.21 24.43
N MET A 51 6.69 -3.66 25.21
CA MET A 51 5.29 -3.53 24.78
C MET A 51 5.18 -2.65 23.52
N ILE A 52 5.83 -1.49 23.52
CA ILE A 52 5.84 -0.54 22.39
C ILE A 52 6.43 -1.23 21.15
N ARG A 53 7.55 -1.93 21.32
CA ARG A 53 8.20 -2.69 20.25
C ARG A 53 7.27 -3.74 19.66
N GLY A 54 6.62 -4.54 20.49
CA GLY A 54 5.67 -5.56 20.03
C GLY A 54 4.48 -4.98 19.25
N LYS A 55 4.00 -3.79 19.65
CA LYS A 55 2.97 -3.05 18.89
C LYS A 55 3.50 -2.56 17.54
N ALA A 56 4.71 -2.01 17.49
CA ALA A 56 5.35 -1.56 16.25
C ALA A 56 5.60 -2.71 15.27
N ASP A 57 6.11 -3.85 15.75
CA ASP A 57 6.37 -5.03 14.93
C ASP A 57 5.08 -5.59 14.31
N ARG A 58 3.99 -5.65 15.09
CA ARG A 58 2.66 -6.02 14.60
C ARG A 58 2.22 -5.12 13.44
N ASN A 59 2.37 -3.81 13.60
CA ASN A 59 2.00 -2.83 12.58
C ASN A 59 2.84 -2.96 11.31
N ALA A 60 4.15 -3.22 11.45
CA ALA A 60 5.03 -3.45 10.31
C ALA A 60 4.56 -4.63 9.45
N VAL A 61 4.22 -5.76 10.09
CA VAL A 61 3.67 -6.94 9.40
C VAL A 61 2.34 -6.63 8.70
N CYS A 62 1.43 -5.91 9.36
CA CYS A 62 0.16 -5.50 8.78
C CYS A 62 0.35 -4.59 7.56
N LEU A 63 1.25 -3.60 7.66
CA LEU A 63 1.54 -2.66 6.58
C LEU A 63 2.14 -3.37 5.36
N GLU A 64 3.07 -4.30 5.57
CA GLU A 64 3.58 -5.15 4.48
C GLU A 64 2.47 -5.94 3.78
N GLY A 65 1.57 -6.53 4.56
CA GLY A 65 0.39 -7.23 4.06
C GLY A 65 -0.50 -6.32 3.20
N ALA A 66 -0.83 -5.13 3.71
CA ALA A 66 -1.63 -4.13 3.01
C ALA A 66 -0.97 -3.69 1.70
N MET A 67 0.35 -3.44 1.70
CA MET A 67 1.10 -3.08 0.50
C MET A 67 1.10 -4.19 -0.57
N ARG A 68 1.19 -5.46 -0.15
CA ARG A 68 1.06 -6.61 -1.08
C ARG A 68 -0.34 -6.64 -1.70
N GLY A 69 -1.38 -6.44 -0.90
CA GLY A 69 -2.77 -6.36 -1.36
C GLY A 69 -2.99 -5.23 -2.37
N LEU A 70 -2.48 -4.03 -2.07
CA LEU A 70 -2.59 -2.87 -2.98
C LEU A 70 -1.89 -3.13 -4.32
N ARG A 71 -0.70 -3.73 -4.31
CA ARG A 71 -0.01 -4.13 -5.55
C ARG A 71 -0.81 -5.13 -6.37
N ALA A 72 -1.40 -6.13 -5.72
CA ALA A 72 -2.26 -7.11 -6.39
C ALA A 72 -3.52 -6.46 -7.00
N ALA A 73 -4.17 -5.56 -6.27
CA ALA A 73 -5.33 -4.81 -6.76
C ALA A 73 -4.96 -3.92 -7.96
N ARG A 74 -3.83 -3.20 -7.90
CA ARG A 74 -3.31 -2.39 -9.02
C ARG A 74 -3.06 -3.25 -10.26
N ARG A 75 -2.43 -4.42 -10.09
CA ARG A 75 -2.22 -5.37 -11.18
C ARG A 75 -3.56 -5.80 -11.79
N ARG A 76 -4.54 -6.15 -10.95
CA ARG A 76 -5.86 -6.59 -11.42
C ARG A 76 -6.60 -5.51 -12.21
N ILE A 77 -6.54 -4.26 -11.75
CA ILE A 77 -7.14 -3.11 -12.46
C ILE A 77 -6.44 -2.88 -13.81
N ALA A 78 -5.11 -3.00 -13.85
CA ALA A 78 -4.36 -2.87 -15.10
C ALA A 78 -4.74 -3.97 -16.12
N GLU A 79 -4.90 -5.22 -15.65
CA GLU A 79 -5.38 -6.33 -16.49
C GLU A 79 -6.78 -6.07 -17.04
N ILE A 80 -7.71 -5.57 -16.21
CA ILE A 80 -9.07 -5.20 -16.65
C ILE A 80 -9.03 -4.10 -17.71
N ARG A 81 -8.27 -3.03 -17.45
CA ARG A 81 -8.12 -1.92 -18.41
C ARG A 81 -7.50 -2.37 -19.73
N ALA A 82 -6.56 -3.31 -19.71
CA ALA A 82 -5.97 -3.87 -20.93
C ALA A 82 -6.99 -4.67 -21.77
N ILE A 83 -7.96 -5.33 -21.11
CA ILE A 83 -9.07 -6.01 -21.80
C ILE A 83 -10.07 -4.98 -22.38
N GLU A 84 -10.33 -3.88 -21.66
CA GLU A 84 -11.25 -2.83 -22.11
C GLU A 84 -10.67 -1.96 -23.25
N ALA A 85 -9.37 -1.67 -23.22
CA ALA A 85 -8.68 -0.79 -24.17
C ALA A 85 -8.44 -1.39 -25.57
N GLY A 86 -9.11 -2.49 -25.89
CA GLY A 86 -8.83 -3.30 -27.07
C GLY A 86 -8.34 -4.66 -26.63
N GLY A 87 -9.21 -5.38 -25.92
CA GLY A 87 -9.10 -6.81 -25.75
C GLY A 87 -8.60 -7.39 -27.05
N ALA A 88 -7.59 -8.25 -26.96
CA ALA A 88 -7.29 -9.17 -28.03
C ALA A 88 -8.58 -9.98 -28.24
N THR A 89 -9.52 -9.43 -29.01
CA THR A 89 -10.50 -10.21 -29.73
C THR A 89 -9.64 -11.07 -30.61
N TYR A 90 -9.42 -12.29 -30.13
CA TYR A 90 -9.26 -13.41 -31.02
C TYR A 90 -10.23 -13.19 -32.16
N ASP A 91 -9.71 -13.20 -33.39
CA ASP A 91 -10.57 -13.40 -34.54
C ASP A 91 -11.45 -14.65 -34.31
N PRO A 92 -12.54 -14.85 -35.05
CA PRO A 92 -13.30 -16.10 -34.97
C PRO A 92 -12.47 -17.39 -35.21
N GLN A 93 -11.17 -17.26 -35.55
CA GLN A 93 -10.21 -18.33 -35.80
C GLN A 93 -9.15 -18.52 -34.67
N GLY A 94 -9.21 -17.77 -33.56
CA GLY A 94 -8.33 -17.96 -32.42
C GLY A 94 -6.87 -17.49 -32.58
N ARG A 95 -6.56 -16.55 -33.49
CA ARG A 95 -5.19 -16.01 -33.64
C ARG A 95 -4.97 -14.66 -32.95
N ARG A 96 -3.76 -14.49 -32.39
CA ARG A 96 -3.26 -13.22 -31.83
C ARG A 96 -2.74 -12.34 -32.97
N ASP A 97 -3.40 -11.24 -33.28
CA ASP A 97 -2.82 -10.23 -34.15
C ASP A 97 -1.82 -9.35 -33.38
N ALA A 98 -0.55 -9.48 -33.74
CA ALA A 98 0.57 -8.69 -33.23
C ALA A 98 0.76 -7.36 -33.97
N SER A 99 -0.30 -6.81 -34.57
CA SER A 99 -0.23 -5.60 -35.41
C SER A 99 -0.96 -4.42 -34.75
N SER A 100 -0.51 -4.01 -33.58
CA SER A 100 -0.79 -2.66 -33.06
C SER A 100 0.41 -2.03 -32.33
N VAL A 101 1.63 -2.43 -32.74
CA VAL A 101 2.82 -1.61 -32.49
C VAL A 101 3.08 -0.81 -33.75
N GLY A 102 3.00 0.51 -33.62
CA GLY A 102 2.98 1.44 -34.75
C GLY A 102 4.20 1.34 -35.66
N GLN A 103 3.94 1.32 -36.96
CA GLN A 103 4.83 1.89 -37.97
C GLN A 103 3.96 2.62 -38.99
N GLY A 104 4.03 3.95 -38.97
CA GLY A 104 3.61 4.73 -40.12
C GLY A 104 4.54 4.43 -41.29
N SER A 105 3.96 4.12 -42.44
CA SER A 105 4.39 4.61 -43.74
C SER A 105 3.34 4.22 -44.78
N LEU A 106 2.43 5.15 -45.02
CA LEU A 106 1.67 5.22 -46.26
C LEU A 106 2.65 5.59 -47.38
N ALA A 107 3.25 4.61 -48.05
CA ALA A 107 3.84 4.87 -49.35
C ALA A 107 3.99 3.59 -50.18
N GLN A 108 3.41 3.68 -51.39
CA GLN A 108 3.89 3.07 -52.63
C GLN A 108 3.18 1.78 -53.08
N ARG A 109 2.10 1.98 -53.85
CA ARG A 109 1.82 1.17 -55.05
C ARG A 109 2.01 2.09 -56.26
N ILE A 110 3.11 1.86 -56.98
CA ILE A 110 3.22 2.14 -58.42
C ILE A 110 2.96 0.80 -59.11
#